data_AF-A0A925H7S6-F1
#
_entry.id   AF-A0A925H7S6-F1
#
_cell.length_a   1.000
_cell.length_b   1.000
_cell.length_c   1.000
_cell.angle_alpha   90.00
_cell.angle_beta   90.00
_cell.angle_gamma   90.00
#
_symmetry.space_group_name_H-M   'P 1'
#
loop_
_entity.id
_entity.type
_entity.pdbx_description
1 polymer ?
#
loop_
_entity_poly.entity_id
_entity_poly.type
_entity_poly.pdbx_seq_one_letter_code
_entity_poly.pdbx_strand_id
1 'polypeptide(L)' 'MRFAEVVIVGGGVIGASVAYHLAARGCGDVVVIERGALRGEGSTGRAT' A
#
# COMPACT_ATOMS: atom_id res chain seq x y z
N MET A 1 -18.97 5.15 -11.32
CA MET A 1 -18.29 4.46 -10.21
C MET A 1 -17.05 3.79 -10.77
N ARG A 2 -15.92 3.87 -10.08
CA ARG A 2 -14.67 3.22 -10.48
C ARG A 2 -14.36 2.13 -9.44
N PHE A 3 -14.02 0.94 -9.90
CA PHE A 3 -13.60 -0.18 -9.06
C PHE A 3 -12.07 -0.29 -9.14
N ALA A 4 -11.46 -0.90 -8.12
CA ALA A 4 -10.06 -1.30 -8.13
C ALA A 4 -9.97 -2.83 -8.22
N GLU A 5 -8.97 -3.36 -8.93
CA GLU A 5 -8.71 -4.80 -8.97
C GLU A 5 -8.22 -5.30 -7.60
N VAL A 6 -7.35 -4.52 -6.94
CA VAL A 6 -6.82 -4.84 -5.61
C VAL A 6 -6.83 -3.61 -4.71
N VAL A 7 -7.35 -3.76 -3.50
CA VAL A 7 -7.26 -2.76 -2.42
C VAL A 7 -6.41 -3.32 -1.28
N ILE A 8 -5.31 -2.64 -0.96
CA ILE A 8 -4.42 -2.96 0.14
C ILE A 8 -4.70 -2.01 1.30
N VAL A 9 -5.01 -2.56 2.47
CA VAL A 9 -5.26 -1.80 3.70
C VAL A 9 -4.01 -1.80 4.57
N GLY A 10 -3.39 -0.62 4.69
CA GLY A 10 -2.14 -0.39 5.41
C GLY A 10 -0.98 -0.04 4.46
N GLY A 11 -0.44 1.17 4.62
CA GLY A 11 0.68 1.73 3.86
C GLY A 11 2.05 1.54 4.51
N GLY A 12 2.17 0.60 5.47
CA GLY A 12 3.46 0.19 6.02
C GLY A 12 4.31 -0.61 5.03
N VAL A 13 5.51 -1.05 5.45
CA VAL A 13 6.48 -1.74 4.56
C VAL A 13 5.88 -2.96 3.85
N ILE A 14 5.03 -3.72 4.52
CA ILE A 14 4.39 -4.91 3.96
C ILE A 14 3.40 -4.53 2.85
N GLY A 15 2.51 -3.57 3.10
CA GLY A 15 1.53 -3.12 2.10
C GLY A 15 2.19 -2.48 0.89
N ALA A 16 3.22 -1.66 1.11
CA ALA A 16 4.01 -1.07 0.03
C ALA A 16 4.75 -2.14 -0.80
N SER A 17 5.33 -3.16 -0.15
CA SER A 17 6.01 -4.27 -0.82
C SER A 17 5.04 -5.09 -1.68
N VAL A 18 3.86 -5.42 -1.15
CA VAL A 18 2.80 -6.12 -1.91
C VAL A 18 2.37 -5.30 -3.11
N ALA A 19 2.10 -4.00 -2.94
CA ALA A 19 1.71 -3.12 -4.04
C ALA A 19 2.77 -3.06 -5.15
N TYR A 20 4.04 -2.89 -4.74
CA TYR A 20 5.17 -2.88 -5.67
C TYR A 20 5.26 -4.17 -6.48
N HIS A 21 5.21 -5.34 -5.82
CA HIS A 21 5.33 -6.62 -6.50
C HIS A 21 4.11 -6.97 -7.36
N LEU A 22 2.91 -6.50 -7.01
CA LEU A 22 1.72 -6.63 -7.87
C LEU A 22 1.88 -5.77 -9.14
N ALA A 23 2.26 -4.50 -8.97
CA ALA A 23 2.52 -3.60 -10.11
C ALA A 23 3.62 -4.15 -11.02
N ALA A 24 4.73 -4.63 -10.45
CA ALA A 24 5.84 -5.24 -11.20
C ALA A 24 5.43 -6.51 -11.97
N ARG A 25 4.36 -7.20 -11.56
CA ARG A 25 3.80 -8.37 -12.24
C ARG A 25 2.68 -8.02 -13.23
N GLY A 26 2.42 -6.74 -13.47
CA GLY A 26 1.45 -6.26 -14.44
C GLY A 26 0.04 -6.00 -13.90
N CYS A 27 -0.17 -6.04 -12.58
CA CYS A 27 -1.44 -5.60 -11.99
C CYS A 27 -1.47 -4.05 -11.97
N GLY A 28 -2.28 -3.47 -12.85
CA GLY A 28 -2.29 -2.02 -13.10
C GLY A 28 -3.17 -1.22 -12.14
N ASP A 29 -4.20 -1.83 -11.57
CA ASP A 29 -5.19 -1.15 -10.73
C ASP A 29 -5.10 -1.60 -9.26
N VAL A 30 -4.00 -1.16 -8.62
CA VAL A 30 -3.72 -1.41 -7.21
C VAL A 30 -3.86 -0.11 -6.42
N VAL A 31 -4.76 -0.10 -5.44
CA VAL A 31 -4.98 1.02 -4.53
C VAL A 31 -4.49 0.65 -3.13
N VAL A 32 -3.63 1.49 -2.55
CA VAL A 32 -3.20 1.38 -1.15
C VAL A 32 -3.89 2.46 -0.33
N ILE A 33 -4.56 2.08 0.76
CA ILE A 33 -5.16 3.01 1.72
C ILE A 33 -4.45 2.89 3.07
N GLU A 34 -4.25 4.03 3.73
CA GLU A 34 -3.65 4.11 5.07
C GLU A 34 -4.50 5.05 5.93
N ARG A 35 -4.56 4.77 7.23
CA ARG A 35 -5.30 5.57 8.20
C ARG A 35 -4.59 6.90 8.51
N GLY A 36 -3.26 6.89 8.52
CA GLY A 36 -2.44 8.07 8.82
C GLY A 36 -2.60 9.19 7.79
N ALA A 37 -2.47 10.43 8.25
CA ALA A 37 -2.51 11.60 7.36
C ALA A 37 -1.20 11.73 6.54
N LEU A 38 -0.10 11.23 7.10
CA LEU A 38 1.23 11.17 6.55
C LEU A 38 1.70 9.71 6.41
N ARG A 39 2.65 9.48 5.50
CA ARG A 39 3.30 8.18 5.34
C ARG A 39 4.18 7.89 6.55
N GLY A 40 4.27 6.62 6.94
CA GLY A 40 5.20 6.18 7.99
C GLY A 40 4.72 6.40 9.43
N GLU A 41 3.46 6.76 9.65
CA GLU A 41 2.89 6.90 11.00
C GLU A 41 2.75 5.57 11.78
N GLY A 42 2.96 4.43 11.11
CA GLY A 42 2.89 3.08 11.69
C GLY A 42 4.22 2.59 12.31
N SER A 43 4.32 1.28 12.54
CA SER A 43 5.54 0.65 13.10
C SER A 43 6.76 0.84 12.21
N THR A 44 6.59 0.69 10.88
CA THR A 44 7.68 0.83 9.90
C THR A 44 8.44 2.14 10.01
N GLY A 45 7.75 3.28 10.16
CA GLY A 45 8.42 4.59 10.24
C GLY A 45 9.08 4.89 11.58
N ARG A 46 8.88 4.03 12.59
CA ARG A 46 9.52 4.13 13.92
C ARG A 46 10.61 3.07 14.14
N ALA A 47 10.91 2.26 13.12
CA ALA A 47 11.96 1.25 13.23
C ALA A 47 13.34 1.92 13.34
N THR A 48 14.19 1.38 14.21
CA THR A 48 15.57 1.85 14.47
C THR A 48 16.57 1.30 13.46
#